data_AF-A0A4Z0J572-F1
#
_entry.id   AF-A0A4Z0J572-F1
#
_cell.length_a   1.000
_cell.length_b   1.000
_cell.length_c   1.000
_cell.angle_alpha   90.00
_cell.angle_beta   90.00
_cell.angle_gamma   90.00
#
_symmetry.space_group_name_H-M   'P 1'
#
loop_
_entity.id
_entity.type
_entity.pdbx_description
1 polymer ?
#
loop_
_entity_poly.entity_id
_entity_poly.type
_entity_poly.pdbx_seq_one_letter_code
_entity_poly.pdbx_strand_id
1 'polypeptide(L)'
;MIDKEMWRDWIRLKMVSTSQRSIPFNVASEAYLLGRDELDENLLPGELEREELPRQVVVYMYGTCDNEVLGYIIASEELDVMYVAGVLVDGKLSWAELGGEIE
;
A
#
# COMPACT_ATOMS: atom_id res chain seq x y z
N MET A 1 -16.80 -5.01 1.85
CA MET A 1 -16.32 -3.62 1.81
C MET A 1 -15.44 -3.40 3.00
N ILE A 2 -14.14 -3.20 2.77
CA ILE A 2 -13.17 -3.03 3.83
C ILE A 2 -13.20 -1.58 4.31
N ASP A 3 -13.09 -1.37 5.63
CA ASP A 3 -13.10 -0.05 6.25
C ASP A 3 -11.76 0.67 6.02
N LYS A 4 -11.81 1.85 5.38
CA LYS A 4 -10.62 2.66 5.07
C LYS A 4 -9.91 3.19 6.31
N GLU A 5 -10.62 3.40 7.41
CA GLU A 5 -10.00 3.82 8.67
C GLU A 5 -9.22 2.66 9.29
N MET A 6 -9.76 1.44 9.25
CA MET A 6 -9.04 0.25 9.69
C MET A 6 -7.75 0.03 8.90
N TRP A 7 -7.78 0.24 7.58
CA TRP A 7 -6.59 0.17 6.74
C TRP A 7 -5.56 1.23 7.08
N ARG A 8 -5.99 2.47 7.31
CA ARG A 8 -5.10 3.56 7.73
C ARG A 8 -4.40 3.24 9.04
N ASP A 9 -5.14 2.79 10.05
CA ASP A 9 -4.57 2.46 11.35
C ASP A 9 -3.62 1.27 11.27
N TRP A 10 -4.04 0.22 10.56
CA TRP A 10 -3.23 -0.99 10.37
C TRP A 10 -1.93 -0.70 9.62
N ILE A 11 -1.98 -0.01 8.48
CA ILE A 11 -0.77 0.29 7.71
C ILE A 11 0.15 1.24 8.47
N ARG A 12 -0.40 2.18 9.25
CA ARG A 12 0.39 3.03 10.13
C ARG A 12 1.16 2.21 11.16
N LEU A 13 0.54 1.21 11.78
CA LEU A 13 1.24 0.32 12.71
C LEU A 13 2.40 -0.41 12.02
N LYS A 14 2.20 -0.85 10.78
CA LYS A 14 3.27 -1.44 9.96
C LYS A 14 4.39 -0.44 9.66
N MET A 15 4.05 0.80 9.30
CA MET A 15 5.03 1.87 9.10
C MET A 15 5.90 2.08 10.34
N VAL A 16 5.30 2.13 11.54
CA VAL A 16 6.04 2.27 12.81
C VAL A 16 6.95 1.06 13.04
N SER A 17 6.42 -0.17 12.91
CA SER A 17 7.20 -1.38 13.17
C SER A 17 8.35 -1.58 12.18
N THR A 18 8.15 -1.26 10.91
CA THR A 18 9.13 -1.47 9.85
C THR A 18 10.21 -0.40 9.87
N SER A 19 9.83 0.87 10.04
CA SER A 19 10.79 1.99 10.00
C SER A 19 11.49 2.22 11.34
N GLN A 20 10.90 1.77 12.47
CA GLN A 20 11.31 2.15 13.83
C GLN A 20 11.29 3.68 14.06
N ARG A 21 10.54 4.43 13.23
CA ARG A 21 10.38 5.90 13.33
C ARG A 21 9.07 6.27 14.03
N SER A 22 9.01 7.49 14.56
CA SER A 22 7.77 8.04 15.11
C SER A 22 6.86 8.48 13.96
N ILE A 23 5.71 7.81 13.81
CA ILE A 23 4.71 8.15 12.78
C ILE A 23 3.50 8.80 13.47
N PRO A 24 3.07 10.01 13.05
CA PRO A 24 1.85 10.65 13.55
C PRO A 24 0.63 9.74 13.42
N PHE A 25 -0.34 9.87 14.33
CA PHE A 25 -1.60 9.11 14.22
C PHE A 25 -2.42 9.50 13.00
N ASN A 26 -2.40 10.79 12.64
CA ASN A 26 -3.12 11.29 11.48
C ASN A 26 -2.16 11.39 10.28
N VAL A 27 -1.88 10.25 9.65
CA VAL A 27 -1.13 10.21 8.38
C VAL A 27 -1.99 10.78 7.25
N ALA A 28 -1.35 11.52 6.34
CA ALA A 28 -2.01 11.95 5.12
C ALA A 28 -2.43 10.72 4.30
N SER A 29 -3.51 10.83 3.53
CA SER A 29 -4.04 9.73 2.75
C SER A 29 -4.51 10.21 1.40
N GLU A 30 -4.00 9.57 0.35
CA GLU A 30 -4.36 9.83 -1.05
C GLU A 30 -4.77 8.52 -1.71
N ALA A 31 -5.65 8.59 -2.71
CA ALA A 31 -6.13 7.43 -3.43
C ALA A 31 -6.11 7.70 -4.94
N TYR A 32 -5.62 6.73 -5.70
CA TYR A 32 -5.48 6.81 -7.15
C TYR A 32 -6.10 5.59 -7.80
N LEU A 33 -6.93 5.79 -8.82
CA LEU A 33 -7.33 4.72 -9.74
C LEU A 33 -6.31 4.70 -10.88
N LEU A 34 -5.58 3.59 -11.01
CA LEU A 34 -4.48 3.45 -11.96
C LEU A 34 -4.68 2.21 -12.82
N GLY A 35 -4.22 2.26 -14.06
CA GLY A 35 -3.94 1.05 -14.82
C GLY A 35 -2.80 0.28 -14.17
N ARG A 36 -2.83 -1.05 -14.19
CA ARG A 36 -1.72 -1.85 -13.63
C ARG A 36 -0.36 -1.51 -14.23
N ASP A 37 -0.34 -1.12 -15.50
CA ASP A 37 0.86 -0.74 -16.25
C ASP A 37 1.40 0.65 -15.83
N GLU A 38 0.61 1.42 -15.08
CA GLU A 38 1.00 2.72 -14.51
C GLU A 38 1.56 2.59 -13.08
N LEU A 39 1.51 1.40 -12.48
CA LEU A 39 2.05 1.15 -11.14
C LEU A 39 3.58 1.24 -11.15
N ASP A 40 4.13 1.99 -10.19
CA ASP A 40 5.57 2.00 -9.92
C ASP A 40 6.04 0.60 -9.49
N GLU A 41 7.07 0.09 -10.15
CA GLU A 41 7.65 -1.23 -9.87
C GLU A 41 8.16 -1.38 -8.44
N ASN A 42 8.55 -0.26 -7.80
CA ASN A 42 8.98 -0.26 -6.40
C ASN A 42 7.84 -0.56 -5.41
N LEU A 43 6.57 -0.57 -5.86
CA LEU A 43 5.41 -0.93 -5.05
C LEU A 43 5.06 -2.42 -5.12
N LEU A 44 5.71 -3.18 -5.99
CA LEU A 44 5.43 -4.60 -6.13
C LEU A 44 6.51 -5.41 -5.40
N PRO A 45 6.14 -6.37 -4.53
CA PRO A 45 7.12 -7.31 -4.02
C PRO A 45 7.66 -8.16 -5.17
N GLY A 46 8.94 -8.53 -5.12
CA GLY A 46 9.59 -9.25 -6.23
C GLY A 46 9.02 -10.63 -6.56
N GLU A 47 8.09 -11.14 -5.74
CA GLU A 47 7.38 -12.40 -5.94
C GLU A 47 6.07 -12.24 -6.74
N LEU A 48 5.57 -11.01 -6.91
CA LEU A 48 4.32 -10.73 -7.61
C LEU A 48 4.60 -10.18 -9.00
N GLU A 49 4.10 -10.87 -10.02
CA GLU A 49 4.15 -10.37 -11.39
C GLU A 49 3.04 -9.33 -11.61
N ARG A 50 3.34 -8.22 -12.29
CA ARG A 50 2.35 -7.15 -12.54
C ARG A 50 1.13 -7.67 -13.30
N GLU A 51 1.33 -8.67 -14.14
CA GLU A 51 0.31 -9.33 -14.95
C GLU A 51 -0.74 -10.08 -14.12
N GLU A 52 -0.41 -10.47 -12.88
CA GLU A 52 -1.31 -11.10 -11.92
C GLU A 52 -2.31 -10.11 -11.32
N LEU A 53 -2.04 -8.80 -11.43
CA LEU A 53 -2.98 -7.76 -11.02
C LEU A 53 -4.07 -7.53 -12.08
N PRO A 54 -5.31 -7.17 -11.66
CA PRO A 54 -6.34 -6.72 -12.56
C PRO A 54 -5.90 -5.51 -13.37
N ARG A 55 -6.52 -5.29 -14.54
CA ARG A 55 -6.16 -4.19 -15.44
C ARG A 55 -6.20 -2.81 -14.79
N GLN A 56 -7.11 -2.62 -13.84
CA GLN A 56 -7.23 -1.40 -13.05
C GLN A 56 -7.23 -1.75 -11.57
N VAL A 57 -6.54 -0.94 -10.78
CA VAL A 57 -6.43 -1.08 -9.33
C VAL A 57 -6.56 0.27 -8.66
N VAL A 58 -6.95 0.26 -7.39
CA VAL A 58 -6.93 1.45 -6.54
C VAL A 58 -5.72 1.39 -5.63
N VAL A 59 -4.89 2.42 -5.66
CA VAL A 59 -3.73 2.57 -4.79
C VAL A 59 -4.03 3.62 -3.72
N TYR A 60 -4.05 3.20 -2.47
CA TYR A 60 -4.09 4.09 -1.31
C TYR A 60 -2.66 4.33 -0.83
N MET A 61 -2.27 5.60 -0.74
CA MET A 61 -0.99 6.03 -0.20
C MET A 61 -1.21 6.68 1.15
N TYR A 62 -0.36 6.36 2.12
CA TYR A 62 -0.38 6.88 3.48
C TYR A 62 1.00 7.40 3.85
N GLY A 63 1.10 8.67 4.19
CA GLY A 63 2.41 9.32 4.32
C GLY A 63 2.52 10.33 5.44
N THR A 64 3.77 10.65 5.74
CA THR A 64 4.18 11.77 6.60
C THR A 64 4.66 12.93 5.72
N CYS A 65 4.73 14.15 6.25
CA CYS A 65 5.00 15.34 5.43
C CYS A 65 6.35 15.34 4.70
N ASP A 66 7.33 14.55 5.15
CA ASP A 66 8.66 14.41 4.55
C ASP A 66 8.77 13.20 3.59
N ASN A 67 7.71 12.39 3.49
CA ASN A 67 7.64 11.17 2.68
C ASN A 67 8.77 10.17 2.93
N GLU A 68 9.45 10.25 4.08
CA GLU A 68 10.53 9.32 4.38
C GLU A 68 10.00 7.91 4.69
N VAL A 69 8.78 7.83 5.21
CA VAL A 69 8.05 6.58 5.41
C VAL A 69 6.68 6.71 4.77
N LEU A 70 6.39 5.78 3.85
CA LEU A 70 5.11 5.68 3.14
C LEU A 70 4.54 4.28 3.33
N GLY A 71 3.29 4.19 3.75
CA GLY A 71 2.49 2.97 3.66
C GLY A 71 1.63 3.02 2.42
N TYR A 72 1.35 1.87 1.79
CA TYR A 72 0.43 1.81 0.67
C TYR A 72 -0.39 0.51 0.67
N ILE A 73 -1.55 0.58 0.02
CA ILE A 73 -2.44 -0.57 -0.21
C ILE A 73 -2.92 -0.51 -1.67
N ILE A 74 -2.73 -1.60 -2.40
CA ILE A 74 -3.26 -1.84 -3.74
C ILE A 74 -4.47 -2.76 -3.59
N ALA A 75 -5.62 -2.32 -4.05
CA ALA A 75 -6.90 -2.99 -3.87
C ALA A 75 -7.77 -2.95 -5.15
N SER A 76 -8.84 -3.73 -5.15
CA SER A 76 -9.90 -3.64 -6.15
C SER A 76 -10.62 -2.29 -6.08
N GLU A 77 -11.31 -1.92 -7.15
CA GLU A 77 -12.14 -0.70 -7.19
C GLU A 77 -13.27 -0.74 -6.15
N GLU A 78 -13.84 -1.92 -5.92
CA GLU A 78 -14.93 -2.14 -4.96
C GLU A 78 -14.45 -2.25 -3.50
N LEU A 79 -13.13 -2.24 -3.27
CA LEU A 79 -12.51 -2.32 -1.93
C LEU A 79 -12.93 -3.56 -1.15
N ASP A 80 -13.13 -4.65 -1.86
CA ASP A 80 -13.44 -5.97 -1.34
C ASP A 80 -12.22 -6.91 -1.37
N VAL A 81 -11.25 -6.65 -2.25
CA VAL A 81 -10.00 -7.40 -2.36
C VAL A 81 -8.81 -6.47 -2.14
N MET A 82 -7.93 -6.85 -1.23
CA MET A 82 -6.59 -6.28 -1.13
C MET A 82 -5.66 -7.19 -1.93
N TYR A 83 -4.88 -6.62 -2.85
CA TYR A 83 -3.87 -7.38 -3.60
C TYR A 83 -2.50 -7.30 -2.91
N VAL A 84 -2.12 -6.09 -2.52
CA VAL A 84 -0.81 -5.83 -1.90
C VAL A 84 -0.98 -4.75 -0.85
N ALA A 85 -0.29 -4.92 0.28
CA ALA A 85 0.04 -3.82 1.17
C ALA A 85 1.56 -3.72 1.29
N GLY A 86 2.09 -2.53 1.49
CA GLY A 86 3.53 -2.37 1.68
C GLY A 86 3.93 -1.09 2.39
N VAL A 87 5.20 -1.06 2.79
CA VAL A 87 5.84 0.08 3.43
C VAL A 87 7.15 0.39 2.72
N LEU A 88 7.27 1.62 2.24
CA LEU A 88 8.52 2.20 1.74
C LEU A 88 9.21 2.97 2.87
N VAL A 89 10.51 2.78 3.03
CA VAL A 89 11.39 3.58 3.88
C VAL A 89 12.48 4.16 3.01
N ASP A 90 12.61 5.49 3.02
CA ASP A 90 13.52 6.27 2.18
C ASP A 90 13.40 5.88 0.68
N GLY A 91 12.15 5.71 0.22
CA GLY A 91 11.81 5.34 -1.17
C GLY A 91 12.04 3.87 -1.54
N LYS A 92 12.40 3.01 -0.58
CA LYS A 92 12.65 1.58 -0.84
C LYS A 92 11.65 0.68 -0.13
N LEU A 93 11.13 -0.31 -0.86
CA LEU A 93 10.25 -1.33 -0.29
C LEU A 93 10.95 -2.10 0.82
N SER A 94 10.47 -1.91 2.04
CA SER A 94 11.05 -2.49 3.26
C SER A 94 10.16 -3.57 3.87
N TRP A 95 8.87 -3.56 3.53
CA TRP A 95 7.92 -4.59 3.91
C TRP A 95 6.79 -4.66 2.88
N ALA A 96 6.30 -5.86 2.61
CA ALA A 96 5.12 -6.09 1.79
C ALA A 96 4.35 -7.31 2.31
N GLU A 97 3.04 -7.30 2.06
CA GLU A 97 2.13 -8.41 2.32
C GLU A 97 1.20 -8.54 1.12
N LEU A 98 1.16 -9.74 0.53
CA LEU A 98 0.17 -10.08 -0.48
C LEU A 98 -1.15 -10.35 0.23
N GLY A 99 -2.24 -9.83 -0.34
CA GLY A 99 -3.57 -10.26 0.07
C GLY A 99 -3.79 -11.72 -0.30
N GLY A 100 -4.67 -12.40 0.46
CA GLY A 100 -4.98 -13.81 0.25
C GLY A 100 -5.43 -14.14 -1.18
N GLU A 101 -5.32 -15.43 -1.53
CA GLU A 101 -5.40 -16.03 -2.87
C GLU A 101 -6.13 -15.17 -3.91
N ILE A 102 -5.36 -14.72 -4.91
CA ILE A 102 -5.87 -14.20 -6.17
C ILE A 102 -6.56 -15.39 -6.86
N GLU A 103 -7.89 -15.51 -6.72
CA GLU A 103 -8.70 -16.54 -7.42
C GLU A 103 -8.59 -16.45 -8.95
#